data_AF-A0A1V4X713-F1
#
_entry.id   AF-A0A1V4X713-F1
#
_cell.length_a   1.000
_cell.length_b   1.000
_cell.length_c   1.000
_cell.angle_alpha   90.00
_cell.angle_beta   90.00
_cell.angle_gamma   90.00
#
_symmetry.space_group_name_H-M   'P 1'
#
loop_
_entity.id
_entity.type
_entity.pdbx_description
1 polymer ?
#
loop_
_entity_poly.entity_id
_entity_poly.type
_entity_poly.pdbx_seq_one_letter_code
_entity_poly.pdbx_strand_id
1 'polypeptide(L)'
;MDTLVTDKLPEILRLCRKHNVRKLSLFGSAAAEAFQKGTSDLDFLVEFEGMTPVRHAESYFGLMEDLQRLFGMSIDPVEPGPIRNPYFKKIVDETKVLLYAAA
;
A
#
# COMPACT_ATOMS: atom_id res chain seq x y z
N MET A 1 8.00 -7.18 -10.32
CA MET A 1 6.68 -6.99 -9.67
C MET A 1 6.00 -8.34 -9.64
N ASP A 2 5.61 -8.81 -8.45
CA ASP A 2 5.00 -10.12 -8.26
C ASP A 2 3.68 -10.25 -9.05
N THR A 3 3.46 -11.40 -9.68
CA THR A 3 2.23 -11.77 -10.38
C THR A 3 0.98 -11.62 -9.49
N LEU A 4 1.11 -11.88 -8.19
CA LEU A 4 0.02 -11.78 -7.20
C LEU A 4 -0.60 -10.38 -7.14
N VAL A 5 0.22 -9.32 -7.18
CA VAL A 5 -0.25 -7.94 -7.11
C VAL A 5 -0.82 -7.50 -8.46
N THR A 6 -0.18 -7.96 -9.55
CA THR A 6 -0.60 -7.64 -10.93
C THR A 6 -2.00 -8.20 -11.22
N ASP A 7 -2.27 -9.44 -10.81
CA ASP A 7 -3.57 -10.11 -11.02
C ASP A 7 -4.72 -9.46 -10.24
N LYS A 8 -4.42 -8.75 -9.15
CA LYS A 8 -5.39 -8.07 -8.28
C LYS A 8 -5.46 -6.57 -8.54
N LEU A 9 -4.76 -6.07 -9.54
CA LEU A 9 -4.69 -4.64 -9.82
C LEU A 9 -6.08 -4.00 -9.98
N PRO A 10 -7.05 -4.56 -10.73
CA PRO A 10 -8.38 -3.98 -10.86
C PRO A 10 -9.08 -3.76 -9.50
N GLU A 11 -8.99 -4.74 -8.60
CA GLU A 11 -9.53 -4.66 -7.25
C GLU A 11 -8.80 -3.64 -6.40
N ILE A 12 -7.46 -3.59 -6.46
CA ILE A 12 -6.66 -2.57 -5.77
C ILE A 12 -7.11 -1.16 -6.19
N LEU A 13 -7.24 -0.90 -7.49
CA LEU A 13 -7.69 0.41 -8.00
C LEU A 13 -9.09 0.77 -7.47
N ARG A 14 -9.99 -0.21 -7.35
CA ARG A 14 -11.33 -0.02 -6.79
C ARG A 14 -11.28 0.30 -5.30
N LEU A 15 -10.43 -0.38 -4.54
CA LEU A 15 -10.23 -0.12 -3.11
C LEU A 15 -9.61 1.25 -2.86
N CYS A 16 -8.62 1.65 -3.66
CA CYS A 16 -8.02 2.99 -3.58
C CYS A 16 -9.08 4.09 -3.71
N ARG A 17 -9.97 3.97 -4.72
CA ARG A 17 -11.08 4.91 -4.90
C ARG A 17 -12.09 4.87 -3.75
N LYS A 18 -12.43 3.68 -3.26
CA LYS A 18 -13.37 3.50 -2.14
C LYS A 18 -12.89 4.21 -0.87
N HIS A 19 -11.58 4.21 -0.62
CA HIS A 19 -10.96 4.71 0.61
C HIS A 19 -10.25 6.06 0.42
N ASN A 20 -10.58 6.83 -0.62
CA ASN A 20 -10.01 8.18 -0.86
C ASN A 20 -8.47 8.21 -0.84
N VAL A 21 -7.86 7.16 -1.38
CA VAL A 21 -6.42 7.09 -1.57
C VAL A 21 -6.06 8.00 -2.73
N ARG A 22 -5.07 8.86 -2.54
CA ARG A 22 -4.46 9.71 -3.58
C ARG A 22 -3.37 8.96 -4.33
N LYS A 23 -2.50 8.24 -3.61
CA LYS A 23 -1.46 7.38 -4.22
C LYS A 23 -1.27 6.08 -3.42
N LEU A 24 -1.03 4.99 -4.15
CA LEU A 24 -0.64 3.72 -3.57
C LEU A 24 0.58 3.19 -4.32
N SER A 25 1.62 2.81 -3.58
CA SER A 25 2.80 2.14 -4.13
C SER A 25 3.10 0.87 -3.33
N LEU A 26 3.55 -0.18 -3.99
CA LEU A 26 4.15 -1.34 -3.33
C LEU A 26 5.63 -1.06 -3.11
N PHE A 27 6.20 -1.38 -1.95
CA PHE A 27 7.64 -1.24 -1.71
C PHE A 27 8.20 -2.45 -0.95
N GLY A 28 9.51 -2.43 -0.66
CA GLY A 28 10.13 -3.48 0.15
C GLY A 28 10.34 -4.80 -0.58
N SER A 29 10.39 -5.90 0.17
CA SER A 29 10.68 -7.24 -0.37
C SER A 29 9.59 -7.74 -1.32
N ALA A 30 8.35 -7.27 -1.16
CA ALA A 30 7.24 -7.56 -2.08
C ALA A 30 7.40 -6.91 -3.46
N ALA A 31 8.21 -5.84 -3.57
CA ALA A 31 8.58 -5.26 -4.85
C ALA A 31 9.67 -6.07 -5.58
N ALA A 32 10.39 -6.94 -4.85
CA ALA A 32 11.47 -7.80 -5.37
C ALA A 32 10.99 -9.23 -5.70
N GLU A 33 11.74 -9.95 -6.55
CA GLU A 33 11.42 -11.32 -6.98
C GLU A 33 11.51 -12.39 -5.87
N ALA A 34 11.88 -11.99 -4.65
CA ALA A 34 12.10 -12.89 -3.50
C ALA A 34 10.88 -13.04 -2.57
N PHE A 35 9.69 -12.57 -2.98
CA PHE A 35 8.49 -12.67 -2.16
C PHE A 35 8.10 -14.13 -1.88
N GLN A 36 7.88 -14.46 -0.60
CA GLN A 36 7.44 -15.78 -0.18
C GLN A 36 6.02 -15.70 0.41
N LYS A 37 5.07 -16.26 -0.34
CA LYS A 37 3.67 -16.36 0.09
C LYS A 37 3.56 -17.13 1.40
N GLY A 38 2.98 -16.50 2.42
CA GLY A 38 2.70 -17.11 3.73
C GLY A 38 3.73 -16.81 4.83
N THR A 39 4.86 -16.18 4.49
CA THR A 39 5.89 -15.76 5.47
C THR A 39 6.23 -14.27 5.40
N SER A 40 5.85 -13.60 4.30
CA SER A 40 6.14 -12.19 4.06
C SER A 40 4.85 -11.35 4.07
N ASP A 41 4.89 -10.21 4.75
CA ASP A 41 3.85 -9.18 4.65
C ASP A 41 3.97 -8.42 3.30
N LEU A 42 2.89 -7.78 2.86
CA LEU A 42 2.95 -6.83 1.73
C LEU A 42 3.00 -5.40 2.25
N ASP A 43 4.09 -4.70 1.95
CA ASP A 43 4.31 -3.31 2.35
C ASP A 43 3.77 -2.33 1.31
N PHE A 44 2.82 -1.48 1.71
CA PHE A 44 2.25 -0.46 0.82
C PHE A 44 2.50 0.94 1.34
N LEU A 45 3.01 1.81 0.48
CA LEU A 45 3.09 3.24 0.75
C LEU A 45 1.78 3.87 0.30
N VAL A 46 1.03 4.42 1.24
CA VAL A 46 -0.28 5.04 0.99
C VAL A 46 -0.24 6.53 1.28
N GLU A 47 -0.81 7.31 0.36
CA GLU A 47 -1.07 8.73 0.54
C GLU A 47 -2.57 8.94 0.36
N PHE A 48 -3.26 9.49 1.36
CA PHE A 48 -4.68 9.82 1.27
C PHE A 48 -4.92 11.25 0.74
N GLU A 49 -6.16 11.51 0.35
CA GLU A 49 -6.67 12.86 0.12
C GLU A 49 -6.84 13.65 1.43
N GLY A 50 -6.96 14.98 1.33
CA GLY A 50 -7.19 15.84 2.48
C GLY A 50 -8.55 15.58 3.13
N MET A 51 -8.56 15.07 4.36
CA MET A 51 -9.77 14.67 5.08
C MET A 51 -9.71 15.07 6.57
N THR A 52 -10.85 14.98 7.26
CA THR A 52 -10.87 15.09 8.72
C THR A 52 -10.16 13.89 9.36
N PRO A 53 -9.57 14.02 10.56
CA PRO A 53 -8.86 12.92 11.22
C PRO A 53 -9.69 11.65 11.38
N VAL A 54 -11.00 11.79 11.65
CA VAL A 54 -11.93 10.65 11.78
C VAL A 54 -12.07 9.90 10.46
N ARG A 55 -12.37 10.61 9.36
CA ARG A 55 -12.52 10.01 8.03
C ARG A 55 -11.21 9.42 7.50
N HIS A 56 -10.10 10.04 7.85
CA HIS A 56 -8.77 9.52 7.54
C HIS A 56 -8.54 8.18 8.23
N ALA A 57 -8.82 8.07 9.53
CA ALA A 57 -8.69 6.82 10.27
C ALA A 57 -9.62 5.73 9.71
N GLU A 58 -10.88 6.06 9.40
CA GLU A 58 -11.82 5.13 8.75
C GLU A 58 -11.30 4.62 7.41
N SER A 59 -10.75 5.50 6.58
CA SER A 59 -10.18 5.16 5.27
C SER A 59 -8.93 4.29 5.41
N TYR A 60 -8.06 4.61 6.37
CA TYR A 60 -6.83 3.87 6.64
C TYR A 60 -7.12 2.43 7.07
N PHE A 61 -7.91 2.25 8.13
CA PHE A 61 -8.22 0.91 8.64
C PHE A 61 -9.11 0.13 7.67
N GLY A 62 -10.06 0.79 7.01
CA GLY A 62 -10.89 0.17 5.99
C GLY A 62 -10.10 -0.33 4.78
N LEU A 63 -9.10 0.44 4.32
CA LEU A 63 -8.20 0.04 3.24
C LEU A 63 -7.36 -1.17 3.68
N MET A 64 -6.77 -1.11 4.88
CA MET A 64 -5.96 -2.19 5.43
C MET A 64 -6.74 -3.50 5.47
N GLU A 65 -7.93 -3.50 6.07
CA GLU A 65 -8.79 -4.68 6.15
C GLU A 65 -9.21 -5.22 4.78
N ASP A 66 -9.55 -4.33 3.84
CA ASP A 66 -9.94 -4.73 2.49
C ASP A 66 -8.77 -5.34 1.70
N LEU A 67 -7.56 -4.80 1.83
CA LEU A 67 -6.36 -5.37 1.22
C LEU A 67 -6.00 -6.71 1.85
N GLN A 68 -6.06 -6.83 3.19
CA GLN A 68 -5.83 -8.10 3.88
C GLN A 68 -6.80 -9.18 3.39
N ARG A 69 -8.09 -8.84 3.21
CA ARG A 69 -9.09 -9.75 2.63
C ARG A 69 -8.80 -10.10 1.16
N LEU A 70 -8.35 -9.13 0.37
CA LEU A 70 -8.05 -9.32 -1.05
C LEU A 70 -6.89 -10.31 -1.27
N PHE A 71 -5.84 -10.20 -0.45
CA PHE A 71 -4.64 -11.02 -0.57
C PHE A 71 -4.64 -12.27 0.32
N GLY A 72 -5.48 -12.31 1.36
CA GLY A 72 -5.54 -13.41 2.32
C GLY A 72 -4.28 -13.52 3.20
N MET A 73 -3.61 -12.39 3.44
CA MET A 73 -2.38 -12.30 4.23
C MET A 73 -2.31 -10.96 4.96
N SER A 74 -1.31 -10.82 5.83
CA SER A 74 -1.06 -9.59 6.55
C SER A 74 -0.45 -8.52 5.61
N ILE A 75 -0.86 -7.27 5.82
CA ILE A 75 -0.55 -6.11 4.97
C ILE A 75 -0.10 -4.99 5.90
N ASP A 76 1.01 -4.33 5.56
CA ASP A 76 1.52 -3.17 6.30
C ASP A 76 1.40 -1.88 5.46
N PRO A 77 0.29 -1.14 5.58
CA PRO A 77 0.19 0.18 4.98
C PRO A 77 1.01 1.20 5.79
N VAL A 78 1.83 1.98 5.12
CA VAL A 78 2.66 3.04 5.72
C VAL A 78 2.37 4.36 5.03
N GLU A 79 2.20 5.43 5.82
CA GLU A 79 2.11 6.78 5.28
C GLU A 79 3.49 7.46 5.21
N PRO A 80 3.77 8.28 4.19
CA PRO A 80 5.08 8.93 4.07
C PRO A 80 5.32 10.04 5.09
N GLY A 81 4.27 10.70 5.60
CA GLY A 81 4.39 11.84 6.51
C GLY A 81 5.14 11.52 7.82
N PRO A 82 4.84 10.40 8.49
CA PRO A 82 5.54 9.95 9.70
C PRO A 82 6.96 9.42 9.50
N ILE A 83 7.45 9.23 8.26
CA ILE A 83 8.77 8.64 8.02
C ILE A 83 9.89 9.62 8.39
N ARG A 84 10.48 9.44 9.58
CA ARG A 84 11.61 10.25 10.07
C ARG A 84 12.98 9.67 9.78
N ASN A 85 13.07 8.36 9.51
CA ASN A 85 14.34 7.69 9.27
C ASN A 85 14.79 7.88 7.80
N PRO A 86 15.91 8.60 7.54
CA PRO A 86 16.36 8.87 6.18
C PRO A 86 16.77 7.61 5.41
N TYR A 87 17.27 6.57 6.10
CA TYR A 87 17.63 5.30 5.46
C TYR A 87 16.38 4.55 4.98
N PHE A 88 15.33 4.52 5.81
CA PHE A 88 14.06 3.90 5.43
C PHE A 88 13.41 4.65 4.28
N LYS A 89 13.38 5.98 4.35
CA LYS A 89 12.87 6.83 3.25
C LYS A 89 13.60 6.54 1.94
N LYS A 90 14.93 6.39 1.97
CA LYS A 90 15.73 6.06 0.78
C LYS A 90 15.33 4.70 0.19
N ILE A 91 15.18 3.66 1.02
CA ILE A 91 14.75 2.33 0.57
C ILE A 91 13.36 2.39 -0.06
N VAL A 92 12.41 3.08 0.58
CA VAL A 92 11.06 3.27 0.04
C VAL A 92 11.13 3.99 -1.31
N ASP A 93 11.89 5.08 -1.40
CA ASP A 93 12.02 5.85 -2.64
C ASP A 93 12.69 5.06 -3.78
N GLU A 94 13.66 4.19 -3.47
CA GLU A 94 14.39 3.37 -4.45
C GLU A 94 13.62 2.11 -4.90
N THR A 95 12.76 1.54 -4.03
CA THR A 95 12.09 0.26 -4.30
C THR A 95 10.62 0.37 -4.64
N LYS A 96 10.00 1.56 -4.44
CA LYS A 96 8.56 1.71 -4.66
C LYS A 96 8.17 1.54 -6.12
N VAL A 97 7.11 0.78 -6.34
CA VAL A 97 6.42 0.63 -7.60
C VAL A 97 5.03 1.24 -7.47
N LEU A 98 4.76 2.27 -8.27
CA LEU A 98 3.47 2.96 -8.27
C LEU A 98 2.38 2.01 -8.80
N LEU A 99 1.34 1.79 -8.01
CA LEU A 99 0.18 0.98 -8.40
C LEU A 99 -1.05 1.84 -8.73
N TYR A 100 -1.21 2.96 -8.03
CA TYR A 100 -2.34 3.86 -8.20
C TYR A 100 -1.92 5.31 -7.97
N ALA A 101 -2.41 6.21 -8.82
CA ALA A 101 -2.44 7.64 -8.59
C ALA A 101 -3.80 8.17 -9.06
N ALA A 102 -4.50 8.89 -8.19
CA ALA A 102 -5.68 9.65 -8.59
C ALA A 102 -5.27 10.74 -9.60
N ALA A 103 -6.09 10.94 -10.62
CA ALA A 103 -5.89 11.96 -11.65
C ALA A 103 -6.31 13.35 -11.16
#